data_AF-Q6AW11-F1
#
_entry.id   AF-Q6AW11-F1
#
_cell.length_a   1.000
_cell.length_b   1.000
_cell.length_c   1.000
_cell.angle_alpha   90.00
_cell.angle_beta   90.00
_cell.angle_gamma   90.00
#
_symmetry.space_group_name_H-M   'P 1'
#
loop_
_entity.id
_entity.type
_entity.pdbx_description
1 polymer ?
#
loop_
_entity_poly.entity_id
_entity_poly.type
_entity_poly.pdbx_seq_one_letter_code
_entity_poly.pdbx_strand_id
1 'polypeptide(L)'
;MFVRTAVVLLLVASTAYTFVAPPSQATLACITCVATVKGLEPKVLAEGDAVAEKEVAALCMKEAPTPAAEKDCEQYGDEEAAIIIDLIKKDVPPKTICQELKKC
;
A
#
# COMPACT_ATOMS: atom_id res chain seq x y z
N MET A 1 -14.13 -38.16 19.23
CA MET A 1 -14.89 -36.89 19.31
C MET A 1 -14.02 -35.63 19.25
N PHE A 2 -12.75 -35.65 19.70
CA PHE A 2 -11.86 -34.47 19.77
C PHE A 2 -11.48 -33.79 18.44
N VAL A 3 -11.55 -34.49 17.31
CA VAL A 3 -11.21 -33.89 16.00
C VAL A 3 -12.29 -32.90 15.53
N ARG A 4 -13.56 -33.13 15.89
CA ARG A 4 -14.66 -32.23 15.52
C ARG A 4 -14.58 -30.88 16.22
N THR A 5 -14.13 -30.85 17.48
CA THR A 5 -13.99 -29.61 18.26
C THR A 5 -12.86 -28.71 17.75
N ALA A 6 -11.75 -29.27 17.24
CA ALA A 6 -10.64 -28.47 16.70
C ALA A 6 -11.01 -27.74 15.40
N VAL A 7 -11.78 -28.39 14.52
CA VAL A 7 -12.24 -27.79 13.25
C VAL A 7 -13.21 -26.64 13.49
N VAL A 8 -14.08 -26.76 14.51
CA VAL A 8 -15.02 -25.68 14.86
C VAL A 8 -14.27 -24.45 15.36
N LEU A 9 -13.27 -24.60 16.23
CA LEU A 9 -12.47 -23.46 16.74
C LEU A 9 -11.69 -22.71 15.64
N LEU A 10 -11.20 -23.42 14.62
CA LEU A 10 -10.56 -22.79 13.45
C LEU A 10 -11.59 -22.08 12.55
N LEU A 11 -12.82 -22.59 12.43
CA LEU A 11 -13.87 -21.96 11.63
C LEU A 11 -14.46 -20.70 12.30
N VAL A 12 -14.62 -20.68 13.63
CA VAL A 12 -15.13 -19.48 14.33
C VAL A 12 -14.08 -18.36 14.35
N ALA A 13 -12.79 -18.69 14.27
CA ALA A 13 -11.75 -17.68 14.10
C ALA A 13 -11.90 -16.95 12.76
N SER A 14 -12.34 -17.62 11.69
CA SER A 14 -12.37 -17.05 10.34
C SER A 14 -13.54 -16.11 10.05
N THR A 15 -14.70 -16.26 10.72
CA THR A 15 -15.88 -15.43 10.40
C THR A 15 -15.97 -14.12 11.20
N ALA A 16 -15.16 -13.95 12.24
CA ALA A 16 -15.12 -12.73 13.06
C ALA A 16 -13.97 -11.78 12.72
N TYR A 17 -13.10 -12.10 11.75
CA TYR A 17 -12.29 -11.08 11.07
C TYR A 17 -13.15 -10.25 10.10
N THR A 18 -14.31 -9.78 10.55
CA THR A 18 -14.72 -8.39 10.22
C THR A 18 -13.76 -7.45 10.96
N PHE A 19 -12.47 -7.60 10.68
CA PHE A 19 -11.44 -6.63 10.97
C PHE A 19 -11.68 -5.52 9.96
N VAL A 20 -12.68 -4.70 10.26
CA VAL A 20 -12.69 -3.31 9.84
C VAL A 20 -11.31 -2.80 10.23
N ALA A 21 -10.41 -2.68 9.26
CA ALA A 21 -9.12 -2.05 9.49
C ALA A 21 -9.43 -0.73 10.21
N PRO A 22 -8.87 -0.48 11.40
CA PRO A 22 -9.22 0.70 12.17
C PRO A 22 -9.06 1.92 11.26
N PRO A 23 -10.02 2.86 11.24
CA PRO A 23 -9.98 4.02 10.32
C PRO A 23 -8.66 4.80 10.44
N SER A 24 -8.01 4.72 11.60
CA SER A 24 -6.65 5.20 11.87
C SER A 24 -5.59 4.67 10.89
N GLN A 25 -5.59 3.37 10.57
CA GLN A 25 -4.58 2.77 9.69
C GLN A 25 -4.82 3.14 8.23
N ALA A 26 -6.07 3.09 7.76
CA ALA A 26 -6.41 3.53 6.41
C ALA A 26 -6.07 5.02 6.18
N THR A 27 -6.27 5.87 7.20
CA THR A 27 -5.91 7.28 7.10
C THR A 27 -4.40 7.47 6.98
N LEU A 28 -3.61 6.74 7.77
CA LEU A 28 -2.15 6.80 7.68
C LEU A 28 -1.68 6.28 6.31
N ALA A 29 -2.14 5.10 5.90
CA ALA A 29 -1.82 4.50 4.60
C ALA A 29 -2.18 5.42 3.42
N CYS A 30 -3.32 6.14 3.50
CA CYS A 30 -3.73 7.09 2.48
C CYS A 30 -2.77 8.29 2.42
N ILE A 31 -2.40 8.87 3.58
CA ILE A 31 -1.49 10.01 3.65
C ILE A 31 -0.10 9.62 3.12
N THR A 32 0.42 8.46 3.56
CA THR A 32 1.74 7.99 3.15
C THR A 32 1.77 7.65 1.66
N CYS A 33 0.75 6.95 1.15
CA CYS A 33 0.62 6.69 -0.28
C CYS A 33 0.56 7.99 -1.10
N VAL A 34 -0.26 8.97 -0.71
CA VAL A 34 -0.37 10.24 -1.44
C VAL A 34 0.95 11.01 -1.44
N ALA A 35 1.70 10.97 -0.33
CA ALA A 35 3.03 11.57 -0.26
C ALA A 35 4.03 10.86 -1.16
N THR A 36 4.06 9.52 -1.13
CA THR A 36 4.92 8.70 -2.00
C THR A 36 4.65 8.99 -3.47
N VAL A 37 3.39 8.96 -3.90
CA VAL A 37 3.00 9.20 -5.29
C VAL A 37 3.38 10.62 -5.74
N LYS A 38 3.17 11.63 -4.88
CA LYS A 38 3.63 13.01 -5.15
C LYS A 38 5.15 13.13 -5.26
N GLY A 39 5.89 12.39 -4.44
CA GLY A 39 7.35 12.34 -4.51
C GLY A 39 7.84 11.59 -5.75
N LEU A 40 7.05 10.63 -6.23
CA LEU A 40 7.39 9.78 -7.36
C LEU A 40 7.11 10.46 -8.72
N GLU A 41 6.11 11.33 -8.81
CA GLU A 41 5.78 12.08 -10.04
C GLU A 41 6.97 12.81 -10.68
N PRO A 42 7.73 13.68 -9.98
CA PRO A 42 8.91 14.30 -10.55
C PRO A 42 10.04 13.30 -10.84
N LYS A 43 10.09 12.17 -10.13
CA LYS A 43 11.10 11.11 -10.30
C LYS A 43 10.87 10.30 -11.57
N VAL A 44 9.62 9.95 -11.86
CA VAL A 44 9.21 9.30 -13.11
C VAL A 44 9.55 10.20 -14.30
N LEU A 45 9.27 11.49 -14.18
CA LEU A 45 9.55 12.46 -15.25
C LEU A 45 11.05 12.76 -15.43
N ALA A 46 11.84 12.76 -14.36
CA ALA A 46 13.26 13.12 -14.39
C ALA A 46 14.19 11.92 -14.64
N GLU A 47 13.93 10.78 -14.01
CA GLU A 47 14.82 9.61 -13.99
C GLU A 47 14.24 8.41 -14.78
N GLY A 48 12.95 8.43 -15.08
CA GLY A 48 12.25 7.39 -15.83
C GLY A 48 11.67 6.28 -14.94
N ASP A 49 10.81 5.47 -15.57
CA ASP A 49 10.00 4.44 -14.91
C ASP A 49 10.85 3.45 -14.11
N ALA A 50 11.92 2.91 -14.69
CA ALA A 50 12.76 1.89 -14.05
C ALA A 50 13.45 2.39 -12.77
N VAL A 51 13.79 3.69 -12.70
CA VAL A 51 14.37 4.29 -11.49
C VAL A 51 13.27 4.53 -10.46
N ALA A 52 12.14 5.07 -10.91
CA ALA A 52 10.97 5.26 -10.06
C ALA A 52 10.53 3.95 -9.39
N GLU A 53 10.47 2.83 -10.11
CA GLU A 53 10.10 1.51 -9.58
C GLU A 53 10.98 1.09 -8.39
N LYS A 54 12.29 1.34 -8.48
CA LYS A 54 13.24 1.02 -7.40
C LYS A 54 13.23 2.03 -6.26
N GLU A 55 12.83 3.26 -6.54
CA GLU A 55 12.75 4.34 -5.57
C GLU A 55 11.40 4.41 -4.84
N VAL A 56 10.34 3.71 -5.29
CA VAL A 56 9.01 3.75 -4.62
C VAL A 56 9.11 3.40 -3.14
N ALA A 57 9.78 2.30 -2.81
CA ALA A 57 9.96 1.85 -1.44
C ALA A 57 10.81 2.85 -0.62
N ALA A 58 11.87 3.39 -1.23
CA ALA A 58 12.73 4.38 -0.60
C ALA A 58 12.01 5.72 -0.32
N LEU A 59 11.20 6.19 -1.28
CA LEU A 59 10.36 7.37 -1.13
C LEU A 59 9.28 7.15 -0.08
N CYS A 60 8.63 5.98 -0.09
CA CYS A 60 7.64 5.64 0.91
C CYS A 60 8.23 5.64 2.32
N MET A 61 9.41 5.06 2.51
CA MET A 61 10.14 5.10 3.78
C MET A 61 10.56 6.51 4.19
N LYS A 62 10.97 7.33 3.23
CA LYS A 62 11.35 8.73 3.46
C LYS A 62 10.16 9.57 3.93
N GLU A 63 9.00 9.40 3.31
CA GLU A 63 7.78 10.14 3.67
C GLU A 63 7.11 9.60 4.94
N ALA A 64 7.30 8.31 5.22
CA ALA A 64 6.69 7.62 6.34
C ALA A 64 7.69 6.74 7.09
N PRO A 65 8.57 7.32 7.94
CA PRO A 65 9.55 6.59 8.72
C PRO A 65 8.90 5.90 9.94
N THR A 66 7.88 5.09 9.68
CA THR A 66 7.14 4.34 10.71
C THR A 66 7.22 2.85 10.39
N PRO A 67 7.33 1.96 11.39
CA PRO A 67 7.38 0.52 11.15
C PRO A 67 6.10 -0.05 10.53
N ALA A 68 4.97 0.67 10.63
CA ALA A 68 3.74 0.33 9.94
C ALA A 68 3.85 0.63 8.44
N ALA A 69 4.31 1.84 8.11
CA ALA A 69 4.56 2.20 6.73
C ALA A 69 5.68 1.36 6.11
N GLU A 70 6.75 1.02 6.84
CA GLU A 70 7.82 0.13 6.34
C GLU A 70 7.25 -1.15 5.75
N LYS A 71 6.37 -1.84 6.48
CA LYS A 71 5.68 -3.02 5.97
C LYS A 71 4.78 -2.73 4.78
N ASP A 72 4.10 -1.58 4.76
CA ASP A 72 3.27 -1.20 3.61
C ASP A 72 4.12 -0.81 2.39
N CYS A 73 5.30 -0.22 2.61
CA CYS A 73 6.26 0.21 1.60
C CYS A 73 6.97 -1.00 0.99
N GLU A 74 7.37 -1.98 1.81
CA GLU A 74 7.90 -3.26 1.37
C GLU A 74 6.85 -4.09 0.62
N GLN A 75 5.57 -3.90 0.93
CA GLN A 75 4.47 -4.51 0.19
C GLN A 75 4.23 -3.88 -1.18
N TYR A 76 4.72 -2.66 -1.48
CA TYR A 76 4.73 -2.16 -2.84
C TYR A 76 5.69 -3.02 -3.67
N GLY A 77 5.23 -4.18 -4.12
CA GLY A 77 5.96 -5.04 -5.03
C GLY A 77 6.20 -4.34 -6.37
N ASP A 78 7.04 -4.93 -7.22
CA ASP A 78 7.32 -4.37 -8.55
C ASP A 78 6.01 -4.12 -9.34
N GLU A 79 4.98 -4.95 -9.16
CA GLU A 79 3.66 -4.77 -9.79
C GLU A 79 2.91 -3.53 -9.30
N GLU A 80 2.85 -3.28 -7.98
CA GLU A 80 2.20 -2.08 -7.43
C GLU A 80 2.95 -0.81 -7.82
N ALA A 81 4.28 -0.86 -7.80
CA ALA A 81 5.13 0.24 -8.24
C ALA A 81 4.88 0.57 -9.73
N ALA A 82 4.82 -0.44 -10.59
CA ALA A 82 4.51 -0.28 -12.02
C ALA A 82 3.12 0.34 -12.24
N ILE A 83 2.11 -0.09 -11.48
CA ILE A 83 0.76 0.50 -11.54
C ILE A 83 0.79 1.97 -11.13
N ILE A 84 1.47 2.31 -10.04
CA ILE A 84 1.59 3.70 -9.58
C ILE A 84 2.21 4.56 -10.69
N ILE A 85 3.29 4.09 -11.31
CA ILE A 85 4.03 4.82 -12.35
C ILE A 85 3.19 4.99 -13.61
N ASP A 86 2.49 3.95 -14.05
CA ASP A 86 1.59 4.02 -15.20
C ASP A 86 0.45 5.03 -14.95
N LEU A 87 -0.12 5.05 -13.74
CA LEU A 87 -1.17 6.01 -13.36
C LEU A 87 -0.63 7.44 -13.25
N ILE A 88 0.58 7.64 -12.71
CA ILE A 88 1.26 8.94 -12.69
C ILE A 88 1.45 9.46 -14.12
N LYS A 89 1.90 8.62 -15.05
CA LYS A 89 2.08 9.00 -16.47
C LYS A 89 0.76 9.34 -17.17
N LYS A 90 -0.34 8.80 -16.68
CA LYS A 90 -1.70 9.10 -17.13
C LYS A 90 -2.28 10.37 -16.50
N ASP A 91 -1.48 11.16 -15.77
CA ASP A 91 -1.91 12.38 -15.06
C ASP A 91 -3.00 12.09 -14.02
N VAL A 92 -3.03 10.86 -13.48
CA VAL A 92 -4.02 10.48 -12.47
C VAL A 92 -3.64 11.12 -11.14
N PRO A 93 -4.56 11.84 -10.48
CA PRO A 93 -4.23 12.55 -9.26
C PRO A 93 -3.82 11.56 -8.15
N PRO A 94 -2.80 11.89 -7.32
CA PRO A 94 -2.23 10.98 -6.32
C PRO A 94 -3.25 10.33 -5.39
N LYS A 95 -4.31 11.06 -5.05
CA LYS A 95 -5.39 10.56 -4.20
C LYS A 95 -6.16 9.41 -4.87
N THR A 96 -6.44 9.52 -6.16
CA THR A 96 -7.15 8.48 -6.93
C THR A 96 -6.27 7.23 -7.08
N ILE A 97 -4.97 7.41 -7.34
CA ILE A 97 -4.01 6.29 -7.37
C ILE A 97 -4.05 5.50 -6.06
N CYS A 98 -4.03 6.19 -4.93
CA CYS A 98 -4.09 5.55 -3.62
C CYS A 98 -5.44 4.89 -3.29
N GLN A 99 -6.54 5.41 -3.86
CA GLN A 99 -7.86 4.77 -3.77
C GLN A 99 -7.93 3.48 -4.60
N GLU A 100 -7.33 3.46 -5.79
CA GLU A 100 -7.23 2.24 -6.61
C GLU A 100 -6.42 1.15 -5.88
N LEU A 101 -5.36 1.55 -5.17
CA LEU A 101 -4.54 0.65 -4.35
C LEU A 101 -5.21 0.25 -3.01
N LYS A 102 -6.43 0.73 -2.72
CA LYS A 102 -7.15 0.52 -1.45
C LYS A 102 -6.34 0.92 -0.21
N LYS A 103 -5.35 1.80 -0.39
CA LYS A 103 -4.62 2.47 0.70
C LYS A 103 -5.42 3.69 1.19
N CYS A 104 -6.34 4.17 0.36
CA CYS A 104 -7.42 5.12 0.61
C CYS A 104 -8.73 4.52 0.04
#